data_AF-A0A812YEZ3-F1
#
_entry.id   AF-A0A812YEZ3-F1
#
_cell.length_a   1.000
_cell.length_b   1.000
_cell.length_c   1.000
_cell.angle_alpha   90.00
_cell.angle_beta   90.00
_cell.angle_gamma   90.00
#
_symmetry.space_group_name_H-M   'P 1'
#
loop_
_entity.id
_entity.type
_entity.pdbx_description
1 polymer ?
#
loop_
_entity_poly.entity_id
_entity_poly.type
_entity_poly.pdbx_seq_one_letter_code
_entity_poly.pdbx_strand_id
1 'polypeptide(L)'
;MYASEHIFDAFTDPMSFSKELEVALDYVAKQPQQLSSYGPHALTCVALAAVSAPSIQWDSLYAACRQIAKKGLRHASPASLTRLCWVLACAVHRDEELLATIGEEIAERPSDFQVEELAKCVYAYSELKVFHESMLAAATVELMWRIDQLSARSLAHVAVAMARLNYCKQPMFDWLANSICRRPERTLDDLSSVVWAFAKASVQHERLCQVAAQAASSADAHTLTEEQHARLMWAFGKPNLEAPAVGLPRPLFHVGLANAQQVCDDMTPKDVPKDA
;
A
#
# COMPACT_ATOMS: atom_id res chain seq x y z
N MET A 1 -7.19 -5.07 15.71
CA MET A 1 -7.32 -3.61 15.47
C MET A 1 -5.93 -2.95 15.56
N TYR A 2 -4.91 -3.53 14.91
CA TYR A 2 -3.50 -3.12 15.06
C TYR A 2 -2.75 -3.01 13.72
N ALA A 3 -3.44 -3.06 12.58
CA ALA A 3 -2.78 -3.07 11.26
C ALA A 3 -2.57 -1.68 10.64
N SER A 4 -3.16 -0.61 11.21
CA SER A 4 -3.17 0.72 10.61
C SER A 4 -2.01 1.63 11.03
N GLU A 5 -1.23 1.25 12.05
CA GLU A 5 -0.18 2.11 12.61
C GLU A 5 1.04 2.28 11.67
N HIS A 6 1.22 1.42 10.66
CA HIS A 6 2.46 1.42 9.84
C HIS A 6 2.25 1.64 8.34
N ILE A 7 1.02 1.77 7.85
CA ILE A 7 0.72 1.73 6.40
C ILE A 7 1.45 2.85 5.63
N PHE A 8 1.83 3.95 6.30
CA PHE A 8 2.47 5.10 5.67
C PHE A 8 3.55 5.81 6.50
N ASP A 9 4.14 5.18 7.52
CA ASP A 9 5.19 5.82 8.36
C ASP A 9 6.42 6.27 7.57
N ALA A 10 6.61 5.74 6.36
CA ALA A 10 7.65 6.13 5.42
C ALA A 10 7.26 7.29 4.47
N PHE A 11 6.01 7.75 4.51
CA PHE A 11 5.39 8.61 3.49
C PHE A 11 4.81 9.92 4.02
N THR A 12 5.00 10.18 5.30
CA THR A 12 4.75 11.45 5.97
C THR A 12 6.08 12.06 6.42
N ASP A 13 6.23 13.36 6.19
CA ASP A 13 7.09 14.19 7.03
C ASP A 13 6.33 14.37 8.36
N PRO A 14 6.71 13.71 9.47
CA PRO A 14 5.81 13.52 10.62
C PRO A 14 5.72 14.73 11.57
N MET A 15 6.36 15.87 11.30
CA MET A 15 6.82 16.74 12.40
C MET A 15 6.36 18.21 12.40
N SER A 16 5.17 18.58 11.90
CA SER A 16 4.64 19.94 12.21
C SER A 16 3.12 20.20 12.22
N PHE A 17 2.23 19.20 12.15
CA PHE A 17 0.82 19.48 11.80
C PHE A 17 -0.21 19.47 12.96
N SER A 18 0.17 19.09 14.18
CA SER A 18 -0.84 18.65 15.17
C SER A 18 -1.79 19.76 15.65
N LYS A 19 -1.29 20.95 16.00
CA LYS A 19 -2.11 21.92 16.74
C LYS A 19 -3.09 22.71 15.86
N GLU A 20 -2.71 23.01 14.62
CA GLU A 20 -3.55 23.79 13.69
C GLU A 20 -4.65 22.92 13.05
N LEU A 21 -4.35 21.65 12.77
CA LEU A 21 -5.35 20.68 12.29
C LEU A 21 -6.35 20.29 13.38
N GLU A 22 -5.91 20.16 14.64
CA GLU A 22 -6.81 19.90 15.78
C GLU A 22 -7.80 21.06 16.01
N VAL A 23 -7.35 22.31 15.92
CA VAL A 23 -8.23 23.49 16.03
C VAL A 23 -9.19 23.58 14.84
N ALA A 24 -8.71 23.25 13.63
CA ALA A 24 -9.57 23.17 12.45
C ALA A 24 -10.64 22.07 12.57
N LEU A 25 -10.31 20.92 13.18
CA LEU A 25 -11.27 19.85 13.48
C LEU A 25 -12.32 20.27 14.48
N ASP A 26 -11.92 20.88 15.60
CA ASP A 26 -12.86 21.31 16.64
C ASP A 26 -13.83 22.39 16.11
N TYR A 27 -13.36 23.27 15.21
CA TYR A 27 -14.21 24.24 14.53
C TYR A 27 -15.19 23.59 13.54
N VAL A 28 -14.70 22.63 12.72
CA VAL A 28 -15.52 21.94 11.72
C VAL A 28 -16.57 21.03 12.36
N ALA A 29 -16.21 20.29 13.41
CA ALA A 29 -17.13 19.43 14.15
C ALA A 29 -18.30 20.22 14.75
N LYS A 30 -18.07 21.48 15.12
CA LYS A 30 -19.10 22.38 15.67
C LYS A 30 -19.96 23.04 14.59
N GLN A 31 -19.50 23.14 13.33
CA GLN A 31 -20.22 23.83 12.24
C GLN A 31 -20.13 23.13 10.87
N PRO A 32 -20.70 21.91 10.71
CA PRO A 32 -20.60 21.13 9.48
C PRO A 32 -21.24 21.79 8.25
N GLN A 33 -22.17 22.75 8.45
CA GLN A 33 -22.82 23.49 7.36
C GLN A 33 -21.82 24.35 6.56
N GLN A 34 -20.72 24.78 7.18
CA GLN A 34 -19.72 25.61 6.52
C GLN A 34 -18.86 24.83 5.52
N LEU A 35 -18.77 23.50 5.58
CA LEU A 35 -17.95 22.70 4.66
C LEU A 35 -18.33 22.90 3.19
N SER A 36 -19.57 23.31 2.91
CA SER A 36 -20.06 23.62 1.56
C SER A 36 -19.28 24.76 0.89
N SER A 37 -18.75 25.73 1.65
CA SER A 37 -17.99 26.86 1.11
C SER A 37 -16.51 26.54 0.85
N TYR A 38 -16.01 25.41 1.36
CA TYR A 38 -14.60 25.06 1.30
C TYR A 38 -14.20 24.56 -0.09
N GLY A 39 -12.96 24.85 -0.47
CA GLY A 39 -12.35 24.31 -1.67
C GLY A 39 -11.91 22.84 -1.51
N PRO A 40 -11.69 22.10 -2.61
CA PRO A 40 -11.33 20.67 -2.56
C PRO A 40 -10.08 20.36 -1.73
N HIS A 41 -9.06 21.22 -1.79
CA HIS A 41 -7.85 21.06 -0.99
C HIS A 41 -8.13 21.17 0.51
N ALA A 42 -8.90 22.18 0.92
CA ALA A 42 -9.23 22.38 2.33
C ALA A 42 -10.11 21.24 2.86
N LEU A 43 -11.06 20.73 2.06
CA LEU A 43 -11.83 19.54 2.39
C LEU A 43 -10.96 18.29 2.56
N THR A 44 -9.94 18.12 1.72
CA THR A 44 -8.96 17.03 1.86
C THR A 44 -8.18 17.15 3.16
N CYS A 45 -7.79 18.36 3.56
CA CYS A 45 -7.12 18.60 4.84
C CYS A 45 -8.04 18.31 6.03
N VAL A 46 -9.34 18.64 5.94
CA VAL A 46 -10.34 18.27 6.95
C VAL A 46 -10.47 16.75 7.08
N ALA A 47 -10.56 16.04 5.95
CA ALA A 47 -10.66 14.59 5.93
C ALA A 47 -9.39 13.93 6.52
N LEU A 48 -8.21 14.48 6.21
CA LEU A 48 -6.93 14.08 6.80
C LEU A 48 -6.92 14.28 8.31
N ALA A 49 -7.28 15.47 8.78
CA ALA A 49 -7.33 15.79 10.19
C ALA A 49 -8.29 14.82 10.93
N ALA A 50 -9.41 14.46 10.31
CA ALA A 50 -10.41 13.59 10.91
C ALA A 50 -9.88 12.17 11.17
N VAL A 51 -8.95 11.70 10.35
CA VAL A 51 -8.31 10.37 10.51
C VAL A 51 -7.07 10.43 11.38
N SER A 52 -6.36 11.57 11.42
CA SER A 52 -5.16 11.76 12.25
C SER A 52 -5.45 12.06 13.74
N ALA A 53 -6.71 12.27 14.13
CA ALA A 53 -7.08 12.46 15.53
C ALA A 53 -6.92 11.16 16.36
N PRO A 54 -6.78 11.24 17.70
CA PRO A 54 -6.67 10.05 18.57
C PRO A 54 -7.82 9.05 18.40
N SER A 55 -8.99 9.55 17.97
CA SER A 55 -10.12 8.75 17.50
C SER A 55 -10.63 9.33 16.19
N ILE A 56 -10.90 8.43 15.22
CA ILE A 56 -11.39 8.82 13.90
C ILE A 56 -12.72 9.58 14.04
N GLN A 57 -12.75 10.80 13.51
CA GLN A 57 -13.93 11.67 13.52
C GLN A 57 -14.81 11.38 12.29
N TRP A 58 -15.61 10.32 12.38
CA TRP A 58 -16.42 9.82 11.26
C TRP A 58 -17.39 10.84 10.66
N ASP A 59 -18.05 11.66 11.49
CA ASP A 59 -19.00 12.66 10.99
C ASP A 59 -18.32 13.71 10.11
N SER A 60 -17.13 14.18 10.53
CA SER A 60 -16.30 15.13 9.77
C SER A 60 -15.76 14.49 8.49
N LEU A 61 -15.29 13.25 8.56
CA LEU A 61 -14.82 12.50 7.41
C LEU A 61 -15.92 12.33 6.36
N TYR A 62 -17.10 11.83 6.76
CA TYR A 62 -18.23 11.65 5.85
C TYR A 62 -18.73 12.99 5.28
N ALA A 63 -18.77 14.04 6.08
CA ALA A 63 -19.15 15.35 5.60
C ALA A 63 -18.16 15.89 4.56
N ALA A 64 -16.85 15.73 4.78
CA ALA A 64 -15.83 16.12 3.83
C ALA A 64 -15.90 15.30 2.53
N CYS A 65 -15.94 13.97 2.61
CA CYS A 65 -16.06 13.09 1.44
C CYS A 65 -17.28 13.42 0.58
N ARG A 66 -18.46 13.63 1.19
CA ARG A 66 -19.67 14.04 0.48
C ARG A 66 -19.52 15.38 -0.24
N GLN A 67 -18.87 16.37 0.37
CA GLN A 67 -18.66 17.67 -0.28
C GLN A 67 -17.65 17.59 -1.42
N ILE A 68 -16.63 16.74 -1.28
CA ILE A 68 -15.66 16.48 -2.34
C ILE A 68 -16.35 15.81 -3.54
N ALA A 69 -17.13 14.75 -3.31
CA ALA A 69 -17.90 14.08 -4.35
C ALA A 69 -18.84 15.06 -5.08
N LYS A 70 -19.56 15.91 -4.35
CA LYS A 70 -20.45 16.94 -4.92
C LYS A 70 -19.74 17.99 -5.77
N LYS A 71 -18.54 18.42 -5.38
CA LYS A 71 -17.76 19.43 -6.10
C LYS A 71 -17.01 18.85 -7.30
N GLY A 72 -16.84 17.53 -7.34
CA GLY A 72 -16.09 16.83 -8.36
C GLY A 72 -14.57 16.96 -8.18
N LEU A 73 -13.85 16.09 -8.87
CA LEU A 73 -12.40 15.92 -8.73
C LEU A 73 -11.58 16.28 -9.98
N ARG A 74 -12.24 16.74 -11.06
CA ARG A 74 -11.64 17.08 -12.37
C ARG A 74 -10.43 18.00 -12.33
N HIS A 75 -10.34 18.84 -11.31
CA HIS A 75 -9.25 19.82 -11.13
C HIS A 75 -8.50 19.62 -9.82
N ALA A 76 -8.72 18.50 -9.12
CA ALA A 76 -7.97 18.16 -7.92
C ALA A 76 -6.50 17.94 -8.28
N SER A 77 -5.57 18.45 -7.49
CA SER A 77 -4.15 18.19 -7.73
C SER A 77 -3.81 16.72 -7.45
N PRO A 78 -2.77 16.16 -8.09
CA PRO A 78 -2.27 14.81 -7.81
C PRO A 78 -2.05 14.56 -6.31
N ALA A 79 -1.37 15.48 -5.63
CA ALA A 79 -1.14 15.44 -4.19
C ALA A 79 -2.43 15.42 -3.36
N SER A 80 -3.53 16.03 -3.84
CA SER A 80 -4.84 15.97 -3.17
C SER A 80 -5.52 14.62 -3.39
N LEU A 81 -5.48 14.06 -4.61
CA LEU A 81 -6.03 12.73 -4.89
C LEU A 81 -5.30 11.64 -4.11
N THR A 82 -3.97 11.69 -4.07
CA THR A 82 -3.16 10.76 -3.26
C THR A 82 -3.48 10.86 -1.78
N ARG A 83 -3.68 12.08 -1.25
CA ARG A 83 -4.14 12.27 0.13
C ARG A 83 -5.53 11.69 0.38
N LEU A 84 -6.46 11.82 -0.56
CA LEU A 84 -7.78 11.21 -0.40
C LEU A 84 -7.70 9.68 -0.39
N CYS A 85 -6.91 9.07 -1.27
CA CYS A 85 -6.65 7.63 -1.24
C CYS A 85 -6.09 7.20 0.13
N TRP A 86 -5.11 7.96 0.66
CA TRP A 86 -4.52 7.72 1.97
C TRP A 86 -5.55 7.80 3.10
N VAL A 87 -6.35 8.87 3.12
CA VAL A 87 -7.38 9.09 4.15
C VAL A 87 -8.39 7.95 4.18
N LEU A 88 -8.87 7.55 3.00
CA LEU A 88 -9.83 6.44 2.88
C LEU A 88 -9.20 5.13 3.34
N ALA A 89 -7.96 4.84 2.95
CA ALA A 89 -7.24 3.63 3.36
C ALA A 89 -7.00 3.58 4.87
N CYS A 90 -6.54 4.66 5.50
CA CYS A 90 -6.31 4.73 6.94
C CYS A 90 -7.62 4.58 7.74
N ALA A 91 -8.73 5.14 7.24
CA ALA A 91 -10.04 4.93 7.84
C ALA A 91 -10.65 3.56 7.53
N VAL A 92 -10.07 2.78 6.61
CA VAL A 92 -10.70 1.57 6.03
C VAL A 92 -12.10 1.90 5.48
N HIS A 93 -12.28 3.12 4.98
CA HIS A 93 -13.57 3.61 4.49
C HIS A 93 -13.68 3.38 2.98
N ARG A 94 -14.61 2.48 2.60
CA ARG A 94 -14.91 2.14 1.21
C ARG A 94 -16.11 2.93 0.71
N ASP A 95 -15.88 4.18 0.34
CA ASP A 95 -16.84 4.96 -0.44
C ASP A 95 -16.67 4.59 -1.93
N GLU A 96 -17.51 3.68 -2.43
CA GLU A 96 -17.38 3.13 -3.79
C GLU A 96 -17.50 4.21 -4.86
N GLU A 97 -18.40 5.19 -4.71
CA GLU A 97 -18.62 6.26 -5.67
C GLU A 97 -17.42 7.22 -5.70
N LEU A 98 -16.93 7.61 -4.51
CA LEU A 98 -15.77 8.48 -4.42
C LEU A 98 -14.49 7.78 -4.91
N LEU A 99 -14.30 6.49 -4.59
CA LEU A 99 -13.17 5.71 -5.09
C LEU A 99 -13.25 5.50 -6.60
N ALA A 100 -14.43 5.22 -7.17
CA ALA A 100 -14.59 5.19 -8.62
C ALA A 100 -14.19 6.53 -9.26
N THR A 101 -14.67 7.64 -8.70
CA THR A 101 -14.33 8.98 -9.21
C THR A 101 -12.83 9.27 -9.11
N ILE A 102 -12.19 8.97 -7.97
CA ILE A 102 -10.74 9.15 -7.81
C ILE A 102 -9.98 8.28 -8.81
N GLY A 103 -10.44 7.05 -9.04
CA GLY A 103 -9.79 6.10 -9.94
C GLY A 103 -9.82 6.57 -11.39
N GLU A 104 -10.95 7.07 -11.86
CA GLU A 104 -11.05 7.65 -13.20
C GLU A 104 -10.17 8.90 -13.36
N GLU A 105 -10.12 9.78 -12.35
CA GLU A 105 -9.26 10.96 -12.37
C GLU A 105 -7.76 10.60 -12.42
N ILE A 106 -7.34 9.52 -11.74
CA ILE A 106 -5.97 9.01 -11.85
C ILE A 106 -5.74 8.38 -13.23
N ALA A 107 -6.73 7.67 -13.77
CA ALA A 107 -6.63 7.00 -15.07
C ALA A 107 -6.54 7.98 -16.25
N GLU A 108 -7.22 9.12 -16.18
CA GLU A 108 -7.20 10.14 -17.23
C GLU A 108 -5.86 10.88 -17.34
N ARG A 109 -5.11 11.00 -16.23
CA ARG A 109 -3.90 11.82 -16.15
C ARG A 109 -2.82 11.23 -15.22
N PRO A 110 -2.40 9.98 -15.43
CA PRO A 110 -1.38 9.35 -14.58
C PRO A 110 -0.03 10.08 -14.64
N SER A 111 0.30 10.72 -15.78
CA SER A 111 1.54 11.47 -15.99
C SER A 111 1.68 12.72 -15.14
N ASP A 112 0.57 13.27 -14.63
CA ASP A 112 0.59 14.45 -13.76
C ASP A 112 1.12 14.13 -12.35
N PHE A 113 1.10 12.85 -11.97
CA PHE A 113 1.53 12.38 -10.66
C PHE A 113 3.06 12.23 -10.60
N GLN A 114 3.62 12.51 -9.43
CA GLN A 114 4.92 11.95 -9.10
C GLN A 114 4.79 10.42 -9.00
N VAL A 115 5.83 9.67 -9.40
CA VAL A 115 5.78 8.19 -9.34
C VAL A 115 5.48 7.67 -7.94
N GLU A 116 5.99 8.35 -6.92
CA GLU A 116 5.75 8.02 -5.51
C GLU A 116 4.29 8.26 -5.10
N GLU A 117 3.65 9.30 -5.64
CA GLU A 117 2.23 9.58 -5.42
C GLU A 117 1.36 8.51 -6.07
N LEU A 118 1.71 8.10 -7.28
CA LEU A 118 0.98 7.07 -8.02
C LEU A 118 1.11 5.69 -7.35
N ALA A 119 2.32 5.34 -6.89
CA ALA A 119 2.55 4.12 -6.10
C ALA A 119 1.71 4.10 -4.82
N LYS A 120 1.61 5.24 -4.11
CA LYS A 120 0.73 5.37 -2.92
C LYS A 120 -0.74 5.17 -3.26
N CYS A 121 -1.22 5.72 -4.36
CA CYS A 121 -2.60 5.52 -4.80
C CYS A 121 -2.88 4.03 -5.04
N VAL A 122 -2.04 3.34 -5.81
CA VAL A 122 -2.18 1.89 -6.08
C VAL A 122 -2.17 1.08 -4.78
N TYR A 123 -1.26 1.40 -3.87
CA TYR A 123 -1.18 0.73 -2.57
C TYR A 123 -2.43 0.95 -1.72
N ALA A 124 -2.94 2.18 -1.64
CA ALA A 124 -4.17 2.51 -0.91
C ALA A 124 -5.39 1.74 -1.44
N TYR A 125 -5.53 1.58 -2.76
CA TYR A 125 -6.59 0.75 -3.35
C TYR A 125 -6.47 -0.71 -2.95
N SER A 126 -5.24 -1.22 -2.84
CA SER A 126 -5.01 -2.59 -2.38
C SER A 126 -5.36 -2.81 -0.90
N GLU A 127 -5.10 -1.82 -0.03
CA GLU A 127 -5.50 -1.85 1.37
C GLU A 127 -7.02 -1.84 1.51
N LEU A 128 -7.67 -1.02 0.69
CA LEU A 128 -9.12 -1.00 0.59
C LEU A 128 -9.68 -2.22 -0.12
N LYS A 129 -8.87 -3.07 -0.75
CA LYS A 129 -9.28 -4.21 -1.60
C LYS A 129 -10.28 -3.78 -2.69
N VAL A 130 -10.07 -2.61 -3.26
CA VAL A 130 -10.89 -2.06 -4.35
C VAL A 130 -10.14 -2.25 -5.66
N PHE A 131 -10.76 -2.99 -6.57
CA PHE A 131 -10.23 -3.21 -7.91
C PHE A 131 -10.81 -2.17 -8.87
N HIS A 132 -9.95 -1.28 -9.37
CA HIS A 132 -10.32 -0.27 -10.37
C HIS A 132 -9.46 -0.45 -11.62
N GLU A 133 -10.02 -1.07 -12.65
CA GLU A 133 -9.26 -1.54 -13.82
C GLU A 133 -8.56 -0.40 -14.57
N SER A 134 -9.27 0.68 -14.92
CA SER A 134 -8.71 1.81 -15.69
C SER A 134 -7.54 2.46 -14.96
N MET A 135 -7.71 2.77 -13.67
CA MET A 135 -6.67 3.31 -12.81
C MET A 135 -5.45 2.38 -12.73
N LEU A 136 -5.65 1.08 -12.46
CA LEU A 136 -4.54 0.13 -12.35
C LEU A 136 -3.79 -0.01 -13.68
N ALA A 137 -4.49 -0.06 -14.80
CA ALA A 137 -3.87 -0.15 -16.13
C ALA A 137 -3.05 1.10 -16.46
N ALA A 138 -3.64 2.29 -16.31
CA ALA A 138 -2.97 3.56 -16.55
C ALA A 138 -1.77 3.76 -15.62
N ALA A 139 -1.96 3.49 -14.32
CA ALA A 139 -0.90 3.59 -13.33
C ALA A 139 0.24 2.62 -13.60
N THR A 140 -0.06 1.38 -14.00
CA THR A 140 0.96 0.38 -14.32
C THR A 140 1.84 0.83 -15.48
N VAL A 141 1.24 1.35 -16.55
CA VAL A 141 2.00 1.85 -17.71
C VAL A 141 2.94 2.98 -17.29
N GLU A 142 2.43 3.98 -16.57
CA GLU A 142 3.23 5.13 -16.10
C GLU A 142 4.34 4.71 -15.13
N LEU A 143 4.04 3.82 -14.17
CA LEU A 143 5.02 3.28 -13.23
C LEU A 143 6.12 2.48 -13.94
N MET A 144 5.79 1.72 -14.98
CA MET A 144 6.78 0.99 -15.77
C MET A 144 7.73 1.95 -16.51
N TRP A 145 7.21 3.01 -17.11
CA TRP A 145 8.02 4.01 -17.83
C TRP A 145 9.01 4.75 -16.92
N ARG A 146 8.64 4.96 -15.65
CA ARG A 146 9.40 5.74 -14.69
C ARG A 146 9.87 4.93 -13.50
N ILE A 147 9.98 3.61 -13.64
CA ILE A 147 10.27 2.67 -12.55
C ILE A 147 11.60 2.98 -11.85
N ASP A 148 12.56 3.55 -12.59
CA ASP A 148 13.87 3.94 -12.07
C ASP A 148 13.80 5.11 -11.08
N GLN A 149 12.70 5.87 -11.06
CA GLN A 149 12.44 6.95 -10.11
C GLN A 149 11.86 6.45 -8.78
N LEU A 150 11.37 5.21 -8.72
CA LEU A 150 10.80 4.63 -7.49
C LEU A 150 11.89 4.15 -6.54
N SER A 151 11.72 4.44 -5.25
CA SER A 151 12.55 3.84 -4.21
C SER A 151 12.34 2.32 -4.11
N ALA A 152 13.30 1.60 -3.51
CA ALA A 152 13.15 0.17 -3.20
C ALA A 152 11.85 -0.15 -2.44
N ARG A 153 11.48 0.70 -1.47
CA ARG A 153 10.25 0.58 -0.69
C ARG A 153 9.00 0.74 -1.54
N SER A 154 8.99 1.71 -2.44
CA SER A 154 7.84 1.96 -3.31
C SER A 154 7.67 0.85 -4.34
N LEU A 155 8.75 0.27 -4.86
CA LEU A 155 8.71 -0.95 -5.67
C LEU A 155 8.08 -2.12 -4.89
N ALA A 156 8.47 -2.31 -3.62
CA ALA A 156 7.88 -3.33 -2.77
C ALA A 156 6.38 -3.12 -2.53
N HIS A 157 5.96 -1.89 -2.21
CA HIS A 157 4.55 -1.57 -2.04
C HIS A 157 3.73 -1.80 -3.32
N VAL A 158 4.24 -1.41 -4.48
CA VAL A 158 3.55 -1.66 -5.75
C VAL A 158 3.43 -3.16 -6.00
N ALA A 159 4.49 -3.95 -5.79
CA ALA A 159 4.43 -5.40 -5.95
C ALA A 159 3.36 -6.04 -5.03
N VAL A 160 3.37 -5.67 -3.75
CA VAL A 160 2.40 -6.13 -2.75
C VAL A 160 0.98 -5.72 -3.15
N ALA A 161 0.78 -4.49 -3.61
CA ALA A 161 -0.52 -3.98 -4.01
C ALA A 161 -1.10 -4.77 -5.19
N MET A 162 -0.30 -4.96 -6.23
CA MET A 162 -0.70 -5.72 -7.42
C MET A 162 -1.04 -7.17 -7.07
N ALA A 163 -0.24 -7.82 -6.22
CA ALA A 163 -0.51 -9.18 -5.76
C ALA A 163 -1.76 -9.27 -4.86
N ARG A 164 -2.02 -8.27 -4.01
CA ARG A 164 -3.24 -8.19 -3.18
C ARG A 164 -4.51 -8.01 -4.02
N LEU A 165 -4.42 -7.22 -5.09
CA LEU A 165 -5.51 -6.96 -6.03
C LEU A 165 -5.65 -8.03 -7.13
N ASN A 166 -4.79 -9.06 -7.13
CA ASN A 166 -4.72 -10.08 -8.18
C ASN A 166 -4.48 -9.47 -9.59
N TYR A 167 -3.82 -8.32 -9.67
CA TYR A 167 -3.46 -7.63 -10.91
C TYR A 167 -2.03 -8.02 -11.33
N CYS A 168 -1.84 -9.28 -11.70
CA CYS A 168 -0.53 -9.88 -11.91
C CYS A 168 -0.13 -9.86 -13.40
N LYS A 169 0.17 -8.69 -13.95
CA LYS A 169 0.66 -8.57 -15.34
C LYS A 169 2.15 -8.92 -15.39
N GLN A 170 2.50 -9.93 -16.19
CA GLN A 170 3.87 -10.45 -16.28
C GLN A 170 4.94 -9.37 -16.57
N PRO A 171 4.75 -8.45 -17.54
CA PRO A 171 5.74 -7.38 -17.75
C PRO A 171 5.99 -6.54 -16.50
N MET A 172 4.93 -6.14 -15.78
CA MET A 172 5.08 -5.34 -14.57
C MET A 172 5.88 -6.08 -13.49
N PHE A 173 5.60 -7.36 -13.28
CA PHE A 173 6.34 -8.17 -12.31
C PHE A 173 7.81 -8.33 -12.73
N ASP A 174 8.10 -8.62 -13.99
CA ASP A 174 9.49 -8.72 -14.48
C ASP A 174 10.27 -7.42 -14.26
N TRP A 175 9.63 -6.27 -14.52
CA TRP A 175 10.21 -4.95 -14.26
C TRP A 175 10.43 -4.70 -12.77
N LEU A 176 9.45 -4.97 -11.91
CA LEU A 176 9.57 -4.84 -10.46
C LEU A 176 10.72 -5.69 -9.89
N ALA A 177 10.79 -6.96 -10.27
CA ALA A 177 11.85 -7.87 -9.82
C ALA A 177 13.24 -7.40 -10.30
N ASN A 178 13.37 -7.01 -11.56
CA ASN A 178 14.64 -6.54 -12.10
C ASN A 178 15.11 -5.24 -11.44
N SER A 179 14.18 -4.31 -11.20
CA SER A 179 14.47 -3.03 -10.55
C SER A 179 14.88 -3.22 -9.10
N ILE A 180 14.11 -3.96 -8.29
CA ILE A 180 14.47 -4.21 -6.87
C ILE A 180 15.78 -5.01 -6.76
N CYS A 181 16.05 -5.93 -7.70
CA CYS A 181 17.30 -6.68 -7.75
C CYS A 181 18.53 -5.79 -8.01
N ARG A 182 18.36 -4.56 -8.52
CA ARG A 182 19.45 -3.61 -8.82
C ARG A 182 19.57 -2.48 -7.79
N ARG A 183 18.62 -2.29 -6.88
CA ARG A 183 18.65 -1.23 -5.87
C ARG A 183 19.69 -1.53 -4.77
N PRO A 184 20.74 -0.69 -4.60
CA PRO A 184 21.70 -0.85 -3.52
C PRO A 184 21.11 -0.50 -2.14
N GLU A 185 20.13 0.40 -2.08
CA GLU A 185 19.50 0.89 -0.86
C GLU A 185 18.39 -0.01 -0.32
N ARG A 186 18.09 -1.11 -1.03
CA ARG A 186 17.02 -2.04 -0.64
C ARG A 186 17.28 -2.66 0.73
N THR A 187 16.22 -2.83 1.49
CA THR A 187 16.24 -3.52 2.77
C THR A 187 15.75 -4.96 2.62
N LEU A 188 15.96 -5.76 3.67
CA LEU A 188 15.40 -7.11 3.73
C LEU A 188 13.86 -7.09 3.81
N ASP A 189 13.29 -6.02 4.39
CA ASP A 189 11.84 -5.83 4.41
C ASP A 189 11.28 -5.63 3.00
N ASP A 190 11.93 -4.79 2.19
CA ASP A 190 11.54 -4.58 0.80
C ASP A 190 11.62 -5.89 -0.01
N LEU A 191 12.72 -6.63 0.11
CA LEU A 191 12.92 -7.90 -0.59
C LEU A 191 11.91 -8.96 -0.15
N SER A 192 11.69 -9.13 1.16
CA SER A 192 10.71 -10.09 1.69
C SER A 192 9.29 -9.78 1.21
N SER A 193 8.95 -8.49 1.12
CA SER A 193 7.65 -8.02 0.61
C SER A 193 7.46 -8.31 -0.87
N VAL A 194 8.48 -8.07 -1.71
CA VAL A 194 8.41 -8.42 -3.13
C VAL A 194 8.33 -9.93 -3.32
N VAL A 195 9.15 -10.72 -2.61
CA VAL A 195 9.11 -12.20 -2.73
C VAL A 195 7.75 -12.76 -2.32
N TRP A 196 7.13 -12.22 -1.27
CA TRP A 196 5.77 -12.56 -0.89
C TRP A 196 4.76 -12.22 -1.99
N ALA A 197 4.89 -11.05 -2.61
CA ALA A 197 4.02 -10.65 -3.70
C ALA A 197 4.10 -11.61 -4.89
N PHE A 198 5.31 -12.07 -5.24
CA PHE A 198 5.54 -13.04 -6.31
C PHE A 198 4.96 -14.42 -5.96
N ALA A 199 5.19 -14.89 -4.74
CA ALA A 199 4.61 -16.14 -4.25
C ALA A 199 3.07 -16.12 -4.28
N LYS A 200 2.48 -14.99 -3.85
CA LYS A 200 1.02 -14.78 -3.87
C LYS A 200 0.47 -14.73 -5.29
N ALA A 201 1.17 -14.04 -6.19
CA ALA A 201 0.81 -13.92 -7.60
C ALA A 201 1.03 -15.21 -8.40
N SER A 202 1.70 -16.21 -7.82
CA SER A 202 2.18 -17.40 -8.54
C SER A 202 3.07 -17.08 -9.75
N VAL A 203 3.89 -16.05 -9.60
CA VAL A 203 4.88 -15.63 -10.59
C VAL A 203 6.27 -16.06 -10.12
N GLN A 204 6.99 -16.79 -10.98
CA GLN A 204 8.36 -17.22 -10.72
C GLN A 204 9.35 -16.16 -11.19
N HIS A 205 10.34 -15.85 -10.37
CA HIS A 205 11.49 -15.04 -10.78
C HIS A 205 12.76 -15.47 -10.06
N GLU A 206 13.51 -16.38 -10.68
CA GLU A 206 14.65 -17.07 -10.07
C GLU A 206 15.67 -16.12 -9.44
N ARG A 207 16.07 -15.06 -10.16
CA ARG A 207 17.04 -14.08 -9.66
C ARG A 207 16.56 -13.36 -8.40
N LEU A 208 15.26 -13.10 -8.29
CA LEU A 208 14.68 -12.42 -7.12
C LEU A 208 14.75 -13.36 -5.91
N CYS A 209 14.36 -14.62 -6.10
CA CYS A 209 14.47 -15.67 -5.08
C CYS A 209 15.91 -15.85 -4.60
N GLN A 210 16.88 -15.93 -5.52
CA GLN A 210 18.30 -16.04 -5.17
C GLN A 210 18.80 -14.82 -4.38
N VAL A 211 18.48 -13.61 -4.82
CA VAL A 211 18.87 -12.36 -4.15
C VAL A 211 18.28 -12.30 -2.74
N ALA A 212 17.00 -12.64 -2.57
CA ALA A 212 16.35 -12.62 -1.27
C ALA A 212 16.90 -13.72 -0.33
N ALA A 213 17.16 -14.92 -0.86
CA ALA A 213 17.77 -15.99 -0.09
C ALA A 213 19.19 -15.61 0.37
N GLN A 214 20.01 -15.04 -0.52
CA GLN A 214 21.34 -14.54 -0.17
C GLN A 214 21.27 -13.44 0.89
N ALA A 215 20.37 -12.46 0.73
CA ALA A 215 20.19 -11.40 1.71
C ALA A 215 19.78 -11.95 3.09
N ALA A 216 18.84 -12.89 3.13
CA ALA A 216 18.40 -13.55 4.36
C ALA A 216 19.51 -14.38 5.03
N SER A 217 20.30 -15.14 4.25
CA SER A 217 21.43 -15.92 4.79
C SER A 217 22.59 -15.05 5.28
N SER A 218 22.76 -13.85 4.70
CA SER A 218 23.79 -12.90 5.11
C SER A 218 23.39 -12.02 6.30
N ALA A 219 22.10 -11.96 6.62
CA ALA A 219 21.59 -11.25 7.78
C ALA A 219 21.95 -12.02 9.05
N ASP A 220 22.35 -11.30 10.09
CA ASP A 220 22.53 -11.92 11.41
C ASP A 220 21.18 -12.45 11.89
N ALA A 221 21.15 -13.66 12.47
CA ALA A 221 19.92 -14.30 12.93
C ALA A 221 19.19 -13.44 13.99
N HIS A 222 19.91 -12.57 14.69
CA HIS A 222 19.36 -11.61 15.65
C HIS A 222 18.82 -10.30 15.03
N THR A 223 19.11 -10.05 13.75
CA THR A 223 18.67 -8.84 13.02
C THR A 223 17.43 -9.05 12.15
N LEU A 224 17.11 -10.32 11.86
CA LEU A 224 15.89 -10.70 11.15
C LEU A 224 14.67 -10.51 12.07
N THR A 225 13.77 -9.63 11.67
CA THR A 225 12.51 -9.45 12.41
C THR A 225 11.62 -10.69 12.23
N GLU A 226 10.74 -10.95 13.20
CA GLU A 226 9.79 -12.07 13.12
C GLU A 226 8.90 -11.97 11.87
N GLU A 227 8.51 -10.76 11.49
CA GLU A 227 7.71 -10.50 10.29
C GLU A 227 8.46 -10.85 9.00
N GLN A 228 9.72 -10.42 8.88
CA GLN A 228 10.56 -10.73 7.72
C GLN A 228 10.75 -12.25 7.59
N HIS A 229 10.98 -12.94 8.71
CA HIS A 229 11.06 -14.39 8.73
C HIS A 229 9.78 -15.07 8.29
N ALA A 230 8.64 -14.71 8.90
CA ALA A 230 7.35 -15.32 8.59
C ALA A 230 7.00 -15.13 7.10
N ARG A 231 7.26 -13.94 6.56
CA ARG A 231 6.97 -13.57 5.18
C ARG A 231 7.82 -14.37 4.19
N LEU A 232 9.13 -14.48 4.43
CA LEU A 232 10.04 -15.27 3.58
C LEU A 232 9.72 -16.77 3.66
N MET A 233 9.47 -17.30 4.85
CA MET A 233 9.11 -18.70 5.06
C MET A 233 7.82 -19.07 4.33
N TRP A 234 6.78 -18.23 4.45
CA TRP A 234 5.53 -18.46 3.73
C TRP A 234 5.73 -18.42 2.21
N ALA A 235 6.50 -17.46 1.72
CA ALA A 235 6.74 -17.29 0.29
C ALA A 235 7.52 -18.47 -0.30
N PHE A 236 8.68 -18.83 0.27
CA PHE A 236 9.49 -19.96 -0.21
C PHE A 236 8.85 -21.33 0.05
N GLY A 237 7.90 -21.42 0.98
CA GLY A 237 7.10 -22.63 1.19
C GLY A 237 6.05 -22.88 0.11
N LYS A 238 5.76 -21.90 -0.75
CA LYS A 238 4.79 -22.09 -1.84
C LYS A 238 5.41 -22.95 -2.94
N PRO A 239 4.68 -23.97 -3.45
CA PRO A 239 5.20 -24.90 -4.46
C PRO A 239 5.49 -24.24 -5.81
N ASN A 240 4.98 -23.02 -6.02
CA ASN A 240 5.19 -22.25 -7.23
C ASN A 240 6.52 -21.50 -7.24
N LEU A 241 7.26 -21.39 -6.13
CA LEU A 241 8.60 -20.79 -6.11
C LEU A 241 9.65 -21.91 -6.06
N GLU A 242 10.14 -22.32 -7.23
CA GLU A 242 11.28 -23.23 -7.31
C GLU A 242 12.56 -22.47 -6.93
N ALA A 243 12.93 -22.55 -5.64
CA ALA A 243 14.22 -22.07 -5.17
C ALA A 243 15.00 -23.27 -4.61
N PRO A 244 16.29 -23.45 -4.97
CA PRO A 244 17.17 -24.28 -4.19
C PRO A 244 17.31 -23.58 -2.83
N ALA A 245 16.57 -24.03 -1.82
CA ALA A 245 16.68 -23.59 -0.43
C ALA A 245 18.02 -24.02 0.22
N VAL A 246 19.12 -23.89 -0.53
CA VAL A 246 20.46 -24.22 -0.13
C VAL A 246 21.00 -23.02 0.63
N GLY A 247 20.94 -23.08 1.97
CA GLY A 247 21.44 -22.04 2.86
C GLY A 247 20.38 -21.17 3.52
N LEU A 248 19.11 -21.31 3.16
CA LEU A 248 18.01 -20.83 4.01
C LEU A 248 17.98 -21.72 5.25
N PRO A 249 17.98 -21.17 6.47
CA PRO A 249 18.02 -22.00 7.65
C PRO A 249 16.76 -22.89 7.68
N ARG A 250 16.96 -24.22 7.72
CA ARG A 250 15.88 -25.19 7.93
C ARG A 250 15.15 -24.87 9.23
N PRO A 251 13.85 -25.19 9.30
CA PRO A 251 12.83 -24.16 9.52
C PRO A 251 13.33 -23.17 10.56
N LEU A 252 13.33 -21.89 10.20
CA LEU A 252 13.64 -20.76 11.06
C LEU A 252 12.70 -20.74 12.29
N PHE A 253 12.95 -21.64 13.24
CA PHE A 253 12.31 -21.71 14.53
C PHE A 253 12.85 -20.54 15.35
N HIS A 254 12.27 -19.36 15.14
CA HIS A 254 12.31 -18.31 16.15
C HIS A 254 11.37 -18.73 17.29
N VAL A 255 11.80 -18.56 18.54
CA VAL A 255 10.99 -18.97 19.71
C VAL A 255 9.66 -18.18 19.77
N GLY A 256 9.60 -16.97 19.19
CA GLY A 256 8.37 -16.20 19.03
C GLY A 256 7.49 -16.59 17.83
N LEU A 257 7.97 -17.45 16.92
CA LEU A 257 7.21 -17.99 15.78
C LEU A 257 6.41 -19.25 16.12
N ALA A 258 6.30 -19.64 17.39
CA ALA A 258 5.38 -20.71 17.83
C ALA A 258 3.91 -20.41 17.44
N ASN A 259 3.58 -19.14 17.20
CA ASN A 259 2.28 -18.66 16.72
C ASN A 259 2.27 -18.26 15.23
N ALA A 260 3.29 -18.64 14.44
CA ALA A 260 3.42 -18.25 13.03
C ALA A 260 2.21 -18.64 12.16
N GLN A 261 1.46 -19.65 12.58
CA GLN A 261 0.16 -20.02 11.99
C GLN A 261 -0.78 -18.82 11.91
N GLN A 262 -0.89 -18.02 12.98
CA GLN A 262 -1.83 -16.89 13.05
C GLN A 262 -1.40 -15.71 12.16
N VAL A 263 -0.10 -15.46 12.06
CA VAL A 263 0.46 -14.47 11.11
C VAL A 263 0.24 -14.95 9.67
N CYS A 264 0.41 -16.25 9.41
CA CYS A 264 0.12 -16.85 8.10
C CYS A 264 -1.39 -16.83 7.77
N ASP A 265 -2.26 -17.01 8.75
CA ASP A 265 -3.73 -17.02 8.61
C ASP A 265 -4.32 -15.61 8.43
N ASP A 266 -3.67 -14.57 8.96
CA ASP A 266 -3.99 -13.18 8.65
C ASP A 266 -3.41 -12.74 7.28
N MET A 267 -2.38 -13.43 6.78
CA MET A 267 -1.77 -13.22 5.46
C MET A 267 -2.46 -14.01 4.32
N THR A 268 -3.20 -15.07 4.64
CA THR A 268 -4.12 -15.73 3.72
C THR A 268 -5.43 -14.92 3.65
N PRO A 269 -6.03 -14.73 2.45
CA PRO A 269 -7.43 -14.33 2.42
C PRO A 269 -8.20 -15.44 3.15
N LYS A 270 -8.86 -15.11 4.27
CA LYS A 270 -9.91 -15.98 4.82
C LYS A 270 -10.82 -16.32 3.64
N ASP A 271 -10.92 -17.61 3.35
CA ASP A 271 -11.59 -18.14 2.18
C ASP A 271 -12.85 -17.34 1.86
N VAL A 272 -12.88 -16.72 0.67
CA VAL A 272 -14.18 -16.39 0.07
C VAL A 272 -14.84 -17.75 -0.13
N PRO A 273 -16.02 -18.00 0.48
CA PRO A 273 -16.65 -19.30 0.35
C PRO A 273 -16.82 -19.60 -1.14
N LYS A 274 -16.25 -20.76 -1.53
CA LYS A 274 -16.72 -21.49 -2.70
C LYS A 274 -18.20 -21.73 -2.44
N ASP A 275 -19.05 -21.16 -3.27
CA ASP A 275 -20.24 -21.81 -3.82
C ASP A 275 -20.93 -20.90 -4.84
N ALA A 276 -21.22 -21.50 -5.99
CA ALA A 276 -22.31 -21.30 -6.95
C ALA A 276 -22.72 -19.87 -7.37
#